data_AF-A0A971QBU1-F1
#
_entry.id   AF-A0A971QBU1-F1
#
_cell.length_a   1.000
_cell.length_b   1.000
_cell.length_c   1.000
_cell.angle_alpha   90.00
_cell.angle_beta   90.00
_cell.angle_gamma   90.00
#
_symmetry.space_group_name_H-M   'P 1'
#
loop_
_entity.id
_entity.type
_entity.pdbx_description
1 polymer ?
#
loop_
_entity_poly.entity_id
_entity_poly.type
_entity_poly.pdbx_seq_one_letter_code
_entity_poly.pdbx_strand_id
1 'polypeptide(L)'
;MALVLLAALILGAVFFCAPVQAAEWEGTADSAALRAIYAKAHSPLPWWTPAAFKASHPDFDCAAFCAVLQCESSLGTTGGSARYNNPGNIKFKGWREPDDPKVWLRWMNGSWYCPGQGTYGTFPSMYWGQRAAIRLIYDCGYNAMLADEDWWGFANRYYGAGVPGISRYVSNLRTAHDLIVKEAREYGALNW
;
A
#
# COMPACT_ATOMS: atom_id res chain seq x y z
N MET A 1 2.26 -9.04 41.92
CA MET A 1 1.66 -7.80 41.39
C MET A 1 2.53 -7.10 40.35
N ALA A 2 3.86 -7.02 40.52
CA ALA A 2 4.75 -6.36 39.56
C ALA A 2 4.79 -6.99 38.15
N LEU A 3 4.65 -8.32 38.03
CA LEU A 3 4.70 -9.02 36.74
C LEU A 3 3.49 -8.74 35.83
N VAL A 4 2.30 -8.49 36.42
CA VAL A 4 1.06 -8.21 35.67
C VAL A 4 1.10 -6.79 35.11
N LEU A 5 1.72 -5.84 35.82
CA LEU A 5 1.92 -4.47 35.36
C LEU A 5 2.95 -4.39 34.22
N LEU A 6 4.01 -5.20 34.25
CA LEU A 6 5.00 -5.29 33.16
C LEU A 6 4.41 -5.90 31.88
N ALA A 7 3.59 -6.95 31.99
CA ALA A 7 2.90 -7.53 30.84
C ALA A 7 1.87 -6.55 30.23
N ALA A 8 1.15 -5.77 31.05
CA ALA A 8 0.23 -4.74 30.57
C ALA A 8 0.94 -3.54 29.91
N LEU A 9 2.14 -3.17 30.38
CA LEU A 9 2.98 -2.13 29.76
C LEU A 9 3.57 -2.59 28.42
N ILE A 10 4.00 -3.85 28.32
CA ILE A 10 4.51 -4.42 27.06
C ILE A 10 3.37 -4.62 26.06
N LEU A 11 2.20 -5.12 26.49
CA LEU A 11 1.02 -5.20 25.62
C LEU A 11 0.49 -3.82 25.24
N GLY A 12 0.52 -2.84 26.14
CA GLY A 12 0.23 -1.45 25.83
C GLY A 12 1.18 -0.87 24.77
N ALA A 13 2.50 -1.06 24.92
CA ALA A 13 3.49 -0.56 23.97
C ALA A 13 3.37 -1.19 22.57
N VAL A 14 2.93 -2.45 22.47
CA VAL A 14 2.74 -3.13 21.18
C VAL A 14 1.47 -2.66 20.46
N PHE A 15 0.42 -2.25 21.18
CA PHE A 15 -0.81 -1.73 20.58
C PHE A 15 -0.83 -0.19 20.40
N PHE A 16 0.02 0.57 21.10
CA PHE A 16 0.10 2.05 21.03
C PHE A 16 1.22 2.60 20.13
N CYS A 17 1.97 1.78 19.40
CA CYS A 17 3.06 2.28 18.54
C CYS A 17 2.59 3.04 17.29
N ALA A 18 1.38 2.77 16.77
CA ALA A 18 0.86 3.45 15.59
C ALA A 18 0.69 4.99 15.75
N PRO A 19 0.15 5.52 16.86
CA PRO A 19 0.06 6.98 17.06
C PRO A 19 1.41 7.67 17.31
N VAL A 20 2.36 7.02 17.99
CA VAL A 20 3.70 7.60 18.23
C VAL A 20 4.49 7.71 16.91
N GLN A 21 4.34 6.73 16.02
CA GLN A 21 4.96 6.75 14.70
C GLN A 21 4.31 7.78 13.78
N ALA A 22 2.99 8.01 13.87
CA ALA A 22 2.30 8.99 13.05
C ALA A 22 2.70 10.45 13.35
N ALA A 23 2.94 10.78 14.63
CA ALA A 23 3.26 12.13 15.10
C ALA A 23 4.58 12.68 14.50
N GLU A 24 5.57 11.83 14.26
CA GLU A 24 6.85 12.21 13.61
C GLU A 24 6.65 12.68 12.16
N TRP A 25 5.61 12.18 11.49
CA TRP A 25 5.29 12.52 10.11
C TRP A 25 4.27 13.65 10.01
N GLU A 26 3.81 14.21 11.13
CA GLU A 26 2.93 15.38 11.10
C GLU A 26 3.71 16.62 10.64
N GLY A 27 3.13 17.38 9.71
CA GLY A 27 3.68 18.67 9.26
C GLY A 27 4.45 18.67 7.94
N THR A 28 4.61 17.52 7.27
CA THR A 28 5.12 17.51 5.88
C THR A 28 3.98 17.70 4.86
N ALA A 29 4.30 18.27 3.70
CA ALA A 29 3.34 18.40 2.61
C ALA A 29 2.84 17.05 2.09
N ASP A 30 3.72 16.04 2.02
CA ASP A 30 3.37 14.67 1.64
C ASP A 30 2.35 14.05 2.60
N SER A 31 2.56 14.23 3.91
CA SER A 31 1.64 13.77 4.93
C SER A 31 0.29 14.49 4.87
N ALA A 32 0.28 15.80 4.59
CA ALA A 32 -0.96 16.55 4.40
C ALA A 32 -1.76 16.05 3.19
N ALA A 33 -1.09 15.85 2.05
CA ALA A 33 -1.69 15.29 0.84
C ALA A 33 -2.26 13.88 1.08
N LEU A 34 -1.47 12.97 1.66
CA LEU A 34 -1.94 11.60 1.97
C LEU A 34 -3.14 11.60 2.92
N ARG A 35 -3.13 12.44 3.97
CA ARG A 35 -4.27 12.58 4.90
C ARG A 35 -5.52 13.01 4.17
N ALA A 36 -5.43 14.03 3.31
CA ALA A 36 -6.57 14.55 2.58
C ALA A 36 -7.15 13.52 1.59
N ILE A 37 -6.29 12.92 0.76
CA ILE A 37 -6.68 11.88 -0.21
C ILE A 37 -7.35 10.70 0.52
N TYR A 38 -6.76 10.23 1.61
CA TYR A 38 -7.29 9.08 2.35
C TYR A 38 -8.60 9.44 3.07
N ALA A 39 -8.70 10.63 3.65
CA ALA A 39 -9.94 11.10 4.29
C ALA A 39 -11.08 11.21 3.27
N LYS A 40 -10.82 11.79 2.09
CA LYS A 40 -11.79 11.92 0.99
C LYS A 40 -12.26 10.57 0.47
N ALA A 41 -11.37 9.58 0.41
CA ALA A 41 -11.69 8.22 0.00
C ALA A 41 -12.32 7.37 1.12
N HIS A 42 -12.46 7.91 2.34
CA HIS A 42 -12.81 7.13 3.54
C HIS A 42 -11.91 5.90 3.74
N SER A 43 -10.64 6.05 3.38
CA SER A 43 -9.65 4.97 3.40
C SER A 43 -9.34 4.55 4.85
N PRO A 44 -9.32 3.24 5.16
CA PRO A 44 -8.88 2.74 6.46
C PRO A 44 -7.35 2.68 6.59
N LEU A 45 -6.62 3.11 5.56
CA LEU A 45 -5.16 2.99 5.49
C LEU A 45 -4.47 4.04 6.38
N PRO A 46 -3.40 3.67 7.09
CA PRO A 46 -2.60 4.64 7.82
C PRO A 46 -1.83 5.58 6.86
N TRP A 47 -2.32 6.81 6.73
CA TRP A 47 -1.79 7.87 5.86
C TRP A 47 -0.30 8.13 6.01
N TRP A 48 0.28 7.88 7.19
CA TRP A 48 1.68 8.20 7.47
C TRP A 48 2.66 7.16 6.93
N THR A 49 2.21 5.93 6.61
CA THR A 49 3.15 4.87 6.21
C THR A 49 3.84 5.12 4.86
N PRO A 50 3.18 5.67 3.81
CA PRO A 50 3.86 6.01 2.57
C PRO A 50 4.79 7.21 2.75
N ALA A 51 4.40 8.23 3.53
CA ALA A 51 5.26 9.37 3.87
C ALA A 51 6.54 8.93 4.60
N ALA A 52 6.39 8.07 5.62
CA ALA A 52 7.50 7.51 6.37
C ALA A 52 8.46 6.71 5.47
N PHE A 53 7.90 5.95 4.52
CA PHE A 53 8.70 5.20 3.57
C PHE A 53 9.46 6.12 2.61
N LYS A 54 8.79 7.13 2.03
CA LYS A 54 9.40 8.11 1.13
C LYS A 54 10.53 8.91 1.80
N ALA A 55 10.41 9.23 3.08
CA ALA A 55 11.47 9.93 3.80
C ALA A 55 12.79 9.13 3.87
N SER A 56 12.73 7.80 3.82
CA SER A 56 13.90 6.93 3.74
C SER A 56 14.23 6.46 2.31
N HIS A 57 13.31 6.64 1.37
CA HIS A 57 13.43 6.28 -0.04
C HIS A 57 12.88 7.45 -0.89
N PRO A 58 13.66 8.53 -1.08
CA PRO A 58 13.15 9.76 -1.69
C PRO A 58 12.60 9.60 -3.11
N ASP A 59 13.02 8.54 -3.81
CA ASP A 59 12.55 8.13 -5.14
C ASP A 59 11.18 7.43 -5.11
N PHE A 60 10.61 7.15 -3.93
CA PHE A 60 9.30 6.55 -3.82
C PHE A 60 8.20 7.51 -4.32
N ASP A 61 7.42 7.02 -5.28
CA ASP A 61 6.31 7.74 -5.87
C ASP A 61 5.02 7.47 -5.08
N CYS A 62 4.72 8.38 -4.15
CA CYS A 62 3.49 8.33 -3.35
C CYS A 62 2.22 8.46 -4.19
N ALA A 63 2.26 9.21 -5.30
CA ALA A 63 1.09 9.41 -6.15
C ALA A 63 0.77 8.11 -6.90
N ALA A 64 1.77 7.51 -7.53
CA ALA A 64 1.61 6.24 -8.22
C ALA A 64 1.26 5.11 -7.28
N PHE A 65 1.85 5.06 -6.08
CA PHE A 65 1.45 4.09 -5.07
C PHE A 65 -0.03 4.21 -4.69
N CYS A 66 -0.51 5.43 -4.44
CA CYS A 66 -1.92 5.67 -4.16
C CYS A 66 -2.81 5.32 -5.37
N ALA A 67 -2.37 5.60 -6.60
CA ALA A 67 -3.10 5.25 -7.82
C ALA A 67 -3.23 3.73 -7.99
N VAL A 68 -2.18 2.96 -7.69
CA VAL A 68 -2.24 1.49 -7.66
C VAL A 68 -3.26 1.04 -6.63
N LEU A 69 -3.19 1.52 -5.38
CA LEU A 69 -4.15 1.15 -4.35
C LEU A 69 -5.59 1.57 -4.66
N GLN A 70 -5.78 2.68 -5.37
CA GLN A 70 -7.08 3.10 -5.89
C GLN A 70 -7.63 2.08 -6.88
N CYS A 71 -6.80 1.57 -7.79
CA CYS A 71 -7.21 0.55 -8.76
C CYS A 71 -7.43 -0.83 -8.12
N GLU A 72 -6.60 -1.21 -7.14
CA GLU A 72 -6.70 -2.50 -6.49
C GLU A 72 -7.91 -2.59 -5.55
N SER A 73 -8.12 -1.58 -4.73
CA SER A 73 -9.04 -1.70 -3.60
C SER A 73 -9.79 -0.43 -3.25
N SER A 74 -9.82 0.57 -4.15
CA SER A 74 -10.35 1.90 -3.84
C SER A 74 -9.73 2.45 -2.56
N LEU A 75 -8.39 2.45 -2.51
CA LEU A 75 -7.61 2.84 -1.34
C LEU A 75 -7.99 2.04 -0.08
N GLY A 76 -8.14 0.73 -0.23
CA GLY A 76 -8.36 -0.19 0.88
C GLY A 76 -9.82 -0.41 1.29
N THR A 77 -10.78 0.30 0.70
CA THR A 77 -12.19 0.32 1.16
C THR A 77 -13.04 -0.82 0.64
N THR A 78 -12.60 -1.53 -0.41
CA THR A 78 -13.46 -2.50 -1.11
C THR A 78 -13.02 -3.95 -0.96
N GLY A 79 -14.01 -4.86 -1.10
CA GLY A 79 -13.80 -6.28 -1.32
C GLY A 79 -12.95 -6.99 -0.26
N GLY A 80 -12.07 -7.88 -0.73
CA GLY A 80 -11.17 -8.65 0.13
C GLY A 80 -10.13 -7.80 0.86
N SER A 81 -9.82 -6.60 0.36
CA SER A 81 -8.90 -5.69 1.05
C SER A 81 -9.40 -5.33 2.44
N ALA A 82 -10.63 -4.80 2.55
CA ALA A 82 -11.22 -4.38 3.82
C ALA A 82 -11.35 -5.54 4.83
N ARG A 83 -11.79 -6.70 4.34
CA ARG A 83 -12.05 -7.87 5.17
C ARG A 83 -10.78 -8.60 5.63
N TYR A 84 -9.75 -8.61 4.80
CA TYR A 84 -8.55 -9.44 4.99
C TYR A 84 -7.27 -8.62 5.15
N ASN A 85 -7.42 -7.30 5.31
CA ASN A 85 -6.33 -6.34 5.47
C ASN A 85 -5.30 -6.37 4.32
N ASN A 86 -5.75 -6.59 3.08
CA ASN A 86 -4.86 -6.75 1.93
C ASN A 86 -5.15 -5.69 0.84
N PRO A 87 -4.75 -4.43 1.05
CA PRO A 87 -5.09 -3.32 0.15
C PRO A 87 -4.43 -3.38 -1.23
N GLY A 88 -3.30 -4.08 -1.34
CA GLY A 88 -2.65 -4.33 -2.63
C GLY A 88 -3.16 -5.57 -3.37
N ASN A 89 -4.19 -6.27 -2.87
CA ASN A 89 -4.66 -7.53 -3.43
C ASN A 89 -3.52 -8.53 -3.70
N ILE A 90 -2.57 -8.63 -2.78
CA ILE A 90 -1.35 -9.42 -2.97
C ILE A 90 -1.70 -10.91 -2.96
N LYS A 91 -1.34 -11.63 -4.02
CA LYS A 91 -1.54 -13.08 -4.14
C LYS A 91 -0.68 -13.85 -3.13
N PHE A 92 -1.23 -14.92 -2.54
CA PHE A 92 -0.54 -15.76 -1.54
C PHE A 92 0.62 -16.59 -2.12
N LYS A 93 0.58 -16.87 -3.43
CA LYS A 93 1.60 -17.69 -4.13
C LYS A 93 2.08 -17.11 -5.47
N GLY A 94 1.66 -15.90 -5.83
CA GLY A 94 1.89 -15.34 -7.17
C GLY A 94 3.32 -14.86 -7.45
N TRP A 95 4.18 -14.75 -6.42
CA TRP A 95 5.51 -14.12 -6.53
C TRP A 95 6.61 -14.93 -5.82
N ARG A 96 6.42 -16.25 -5.71
CA ARG A 96 7.38 -17.14 -5.05
C ARG A 96 8.59 -17.36 -5.95
N GLU A 97 9.68 -16.65 -5.67
CA GLU A 97 11.00 -17.26 -5.80
C GLU A 97 11.07 -18.38 -4.73
N PRO A 98 11.26 -19.65 -5.10
CA PRO A 98 11.14 -20.79 -4.18
C PRO A 98 12.03 -20.71 -2.93
N ASP A 99 13.15 -19.99 -3.03
CA ASP A 99 14.25 -20.05 -2.06
C ASP A 99 14.38 -18.81 -1.16
N ASP A 100 13.66 -17.72 -1.45
CA ASP A 100 13.61 -16.54 -0.58
C ASP A 100 12.21 -15.91 -0.56
N PRO A 101 11.37 -16.19 0.47
CA PRO A 101 10.10 -15.53 0.59
C PRO A 101 10.35 -14.03 0.83
N LYS A 102 9.97 -13.22 -0.16
CA LYS A 102 10.05 -11.75 -0.10
C LYS A 102 9.38 -11.21 1.18
N VAL A 103 9.86 -10.07 1.68
CA VAL A 103 9.51 -9.56 3.01
C VAL A 103 8.00 -9.42 3.25
N TRP A 104 7.23 -8.98 2.25
CA TRP A 104 5.78 -8.86 2.35
C TRP A 104 5.06 -10.21 2.50
N LEU A 105 5.59 -11.29 1.92
CA LEU A 105 5.05 -12.64 2.07
C LEU A 105 5.23 -13.13 3.52
N ARG A 106 6.36 -12.80 4.15
CA ARG A 106 6.65 -13.15 5.56
C ARG A 106 5.71 -12.46 6.55
N TRP A 107 5.04 -11.37 6.15
CA TRP A 107 4.08 -10.65 6.98
C TRP A 107 2.63 -11.15 6.83
N MET A 108 2.36 -12.06 5.90
CA MET A 108 1.03 -12.65 5.77
C MET A 108 0.72 -13.56 6.97
N ASN A 109 -0.50 -13.48 7.50
CA ASN A 109 -0.96 -14.34 8.60
C ASN A 109 -1.93 -15.44 8.14
N GLY A 110 -2.10 -15.59 6.83
CA GLY A 110 -3.04 -16.54 6.26
C GLY A 110 -3.31 -16.25 4.79
N SER A 111 -4.38 -16.87 4.29
CA SER A 111 -4.82 -16.71 2.92
C SER A 111 -6.33 -16.85 2.80
N TRP A 112 -6.91 -16.27 1.76
CA TRP A 112 -8.31 -16.43 1.41
C TRP A 112 -8.45 -16.74 -0.08
N TYR A 113 -9.45 -17.55 -0.43
CA TYR A 113 -9.72 -17.93 -1.81
C TYR A 113 -10.80 -17.05 -2.42
N CYS A 114 -10.48 -16.43 -3.56
CA CYS A 114 -11.43 -15.69 -4.38
C CYS A 114 -11.83 -16.54 -5.60
N PRO A 115 -13.10 -16.94 -5.73
CA PRO A 115 -13.57 -17.67 -6.90
C PRO A 115 -13.24 -16.94 -8.21
N GLY A 116 -12.62 -17.65 -9.16
CA GLY A 116 -12.24 -17.09 -10.47
C GLY A 116 -10.98 -16.22 -10.47
N GLN A 117 -10.41 -15.91 -9.30
CA GLN A 117 -9.18 -15.10 -9.20
C GLN A 117 -8.04 -15.83 -8.47
N GLY A 118 -8.34 -16.83 -7.63
CA GLY A 118 -7.33 -17.63 -6.92
C GLY A 118 -7.09 -17.18 -5.48
N THR A 119 -5.93 -17.53 -4.91
CA THR A 119 -5.64 -17.35 -3.49
C THR A 119 -4.85 -16.07 -3.21
N TYR A 120 -5.37 -15.26 -2.30
CA TYR A 120 -4.80 -14.00 -1.84
C TYR A 120 -4.30 -14.12 -0.41
N GLY A 121 -3.29 -13.31 -0.06
CA GLY A 121 -2.81 -13.21 1.32
C GLY A 121 -3.80 -12.51 2.24
N THR A 122 -3.71 -12.80 3.53
CA THR A 122 -4.33 -12.00 4.60
C THR A 122 -3.22 -11.37 5.44
N PHE A 123 -3.50 -10.21 6.04
CA PHE A 123 -2.55 -9.55 6.95
C PHE A 123 -3.17 -9.30 8.34
N PRO A 124 -2.33 -9.16 9.39
CA PRO A 124 -2.82 -8.89 10.75
C PRO A 124 -3.61 -7.58 10.88
N SER A 125 -3.30 -6.57 10.08
CA SER A 125 -3.98 -5.28 10.07
C SER A 125 -3.74 -4.53 8.76
N MET A 126 -4.55 -3.51 8.48
CA MET A 126 -4.37 -2.63 7.32
C MET A 126 -2.97 -2.00 7.26
N TYR A 127 -2.37 -1.70 8.41
CA TYR A 127 -0.99 -1.25 8.51
C TYR A 127 0.01 -2.25 7.90
N TRP A 128 -0.09 -3.54 8.27
CA TRP A 128 0.79 -4.58 7.72
C TRP A 128 0.54 -4.83 6.24
N GLY A 129 -0.74 -4.81 5.81
CA GLY A 129 -1.11 -4.93 4.41
C GLY A 129 -0.60 -3.78 3.53
N GLN A 130 -0.68 -2.55 4.02
CA GLN A 130 -0.17 -1.39 3.31
C GLN A 130 1.36 -1.42 3.20
N ARG A 131 2.06 -1.77 4.29
CA ARG A 131 3.51 -1.95 4.25
C ARG A 131 3.93 -3.05 3.29
N ALA A 132 3.18 -4.15 3.25
CA ALA A 132 3.39 -5.22 2.29
C ALA A 132 3.25 -4.72 0.84
N ALA A 133 2.23 -3.90 0.56
CA ALA A 133 2.04 -3.29 -0.76
C ALA A 133 3.17 -2.32 -1.12
N ILE A 134 3.61 -1.46 -0.18
CA ILE A 134 4.75 -0.55 -0.38
C ILE A 134 6.00 -1.36 -0.76
N ARG A 135 6.33 -2.41 0.00
CA ARG A 135 7.50 -3.25 -0.26
C ARG A 135 7.39 -4.01 -1.57
N LEU A 136 6.21 -4.52 -1.92
CA LEU A 136 5.99 -5.15 -3.23
C LEU A 136 6.27 -4.15 -4.36
N ILE A 137 5.71 -2.94 -4.28
CA ILE A 137 5.90 -1.90 -5.30
C ILE A 137 7.36 -1.48 -5.42
N TYR A 138 8.02 -1.24 -4.29
CA TYR A 138 9.41 -0.78 -4.29
C TYR A 138 10.40 -1.88 -4.67
N ASP A 139 10.38 -3.01 -3.95
CA ASP A 139 11.42 -4.04 -4.06
C ASP A 139 11.33 -4.84 -5.36
N CYS A 140 10.16 -4.90 -6.00
CA CYS A 140 10.04 -5.51 -7.34
C CYS A 140 10.41 -4.54 -8.47
N GLY A 141 10.77 -3.28 -8.17
CA GLY A 141 11.09 -2.27 -9.18
C GLY A 141 9.88 -1.71 -9.91
N TYR A 142 8.67 -1.91 -9.37
CA TYR A 142 7.46 -1.30 -9.93
C TYR A 142 7.45 0.22 -9.72
N ASN A 143 8.01 0.69 -8.60
CA ASN A 143 8.15 2.13 -8.34
C ASN A 143 8.88 2.85 -9.47
N ALA A 144 10.01 2.30 -9.95
CA ALA A 144 10.77 2.90 -11.05
C ALA A 144 9.96 2.95 -12.36
N MET A 145 9.26 1.86 -12.70
CA MET A 145 8.38 1.83 -13.88
C MET A 145 7.26 2.87 -13.79
N LEU A 146 6.66 3.02 -12.61
CA LEU A 146 5.60 3.99 -12.38
C LEU A 146 6.13 5.44 -12.44
N ALA A 147 7.30 5.71 -11.87
CA ALA A 147 7.96 7.01 -11.89
C ALA A 147 8.39 7.43 -13.32
N ASP A 148 8.76 6.45 -14.16
CA ASP A 148 9.06 6.65 -15.59
C ASP A 148 7.79 6.75 -16.46
N GLU A 149 6.60 6.73 -15.86
CA GLU A 149 5.29 6.64 -16.52
C GLU A 149 5.16 5.46 -17.50
N ASP A 150 5.92 4.37 -17.28
CA ASP A 150 5.80 3.11 -18.02
C ASP A 150 4.61 2.29 -17.50
N TRP A 151 3.40 2.82 -17.72
CA TRP A 151 2.14 2.22 -17.27
C TRP A 151 1.92 0.82 -17.85
N TRP A 152 2.35 0.61 -19.10
CA TRP A 152 2.21 -0.67 -19.79
C TRP A 152 3.22 -1.69 -19.29
N GLY A 153 4.49 -1.31 -19.12
CA GLY A 153 5.50 -2.20 -18.54
C GLY A 153 5.16 -2.57 -17.11
N PHE A 154 4.70 -1.60 -16.30
CA PHE A 154 4.15 -1.86 -14.97
C PHE A 154 2.99 -2.87 -15.04
N ALA A 155 1.93 -2.58 -15.81
CA ALA A 155 0.74 -3.44 -15.85
C ALA A 155 1.04 -4.85 -16.39
N ASN A 156 1.87 -4.97 -17.43
CA ASN A 156 2.27 -6.26 -17.99
C ASN A 156 3.04 -7.11 -16.98
N ARG A 157 3.88 -6.47 -16.16
CA ARG A 157 4.66 -7.17 -15.15
C ARG A 157 3.84 -7.46 -13.90
N TYR A 158 3.09 -6.48 -13.40
CA TYR A 158 2.32 -6.55 -12.15
C TYR A 158 1.04 -7.41 -12.27
N TYR A 159 0.28 -7.23 -13.37
CA TYR A 159 -0.98 -7.94 -13.62
C TYR A 159 -0.78 -9.20 -14.50
N GLY A 160 0.25 -9.20 -15.35
CA GLY A 160 0.55 -10.26 -16.31
C GLY A 160 0.18 -9.86 -17.74
N ALA A 161 1.09 -10.12 -18.68
CA ALA A 161 0.88 -9.85 -20.09
C ALA A 161 -0.31 -10.68 -20.64
N GLY A 162 -1.22 -10.03 -21.36
CA GLY A 162 -2.35 -10.68 -22.01
C GLY A 162 -3.57 -10.96 -21.12
N VAL A 163 -3.58 -10.48 -19.88
CA VAL A 163 -4.77 -10.56 -19.02
C VAL A 163 -5.90 -9.68 -19.61
N PRO A 164 -7.11 -10.24 -19.84
CA PRO A 164 -8.24 -9.46 -20.32
C PRO A 164 -8.54 -8.27 -19.39
N GLY A 165 -8.68 -7.07 -19.96
CA GLY A 165 -8.94 -5.84 -19.22
C GLY A 165 -7.70 -5.02 -18.85
N ILE A 166 -6.49 -5.46 -19.22
CA ILE A 166 -5.24 -4.72 -18.95
C ILE A 166 -5.25 -3.28 -19.51
N SER A 167 -5.79 -3.05 -20.72
CA SER A 167 -5.88 -1.70 -21.29
C SER A 167 -6.76 -0.77 -20.46
N ARG A 168 -7.85 -1.31 -19.89
CA ARG A 168 -8.75 -0.56 -19.00
C ARG A 168 -8.05 -0.27 -17.67
N TYR A 169 -7.30 -1.24 -17.15
CA TYR A 169 -6.50 -1.05 -15.94
C TYR A 169 -5.48 0.07 -16.14
N VAL A 170 -4.69 0.04 -17.23
CA VAL A 170 -3.73 1.10 -17.57
C VAL A 170 -4.39 2.47 -17.66
N SER A 171 -5.54 2.56 -18.36
CA SER A 171 -6.29 3.81 -18.45
C SER A 171 -6.74 4.32 -17.08
N ASN A 172 -7.31 3.43 -16.25
CA ASN A 172 -7.77 3.79 -14.90
C ASN A 172 -6.61 4.21 -14.00
N LEU A 173 -5.47 3.51 -14.08
CA LEU A 173 -4.28 3.79 -13.31
C LEU A 173 -3.74 5.19 -13.63
N ARG A 174 -3.58 5.50 -14.92
CA ARG A 174 -3.14 6.83 -15.36
C ARG A 174 -4.10 7.92 -14.91
N THR A 175 -5.41 7.73 -15.10
CA THR A 175 -6.41 8.71 -14.64
C THR A 175 -6.37 8.91 -13.12
N ALA A 176 -6.24 7.83 -12.35
CA ALA A 176 -6.12 7.92 -10.90
C ALA A 176 -4.85 8.66 -10.50
N HIS A 177 -3.73 8.37 -11.14
CA HIS A 177 -2.45 9.03 -10.93
C HIS A 177 -2.55 10.55 -11.16
N ASP A 178 -3.03 10.97 -12.34
CA ASP A 178 -3.15 12.39 -12.71
C ASP A 178 -4.03 13.16 -11.72
N LEU A 179 -5.13 12.54 -11.26
CA LEU A 179 -6.02 13.13 -10.26
C LEU A 179 -5.34 13.25 -8.89
N ILE A 180 -4.57 12.23 -8.48
CA ILE A 180 -3.85 12.22 -7.20
C ILE A 180 -2.72 13.24 -7.20
N VAL A 181 -1.94 13.35 -8.29
CA VAL A 181 -0.90 14.37 -8.44
C VAL A 181 -1.50 15.77 -8.35
N LYS A 182 -2.62 16.01 -9.04
CA LYS A 182 -3.33 17.29 -8.95
C LYS A 182 -3.75 17.60 -7.52
N GLU A 183 -4.39 16.64 -6.84
CA GLU A 183 -4.84 16.80 -5.45
C GLU A 183 -3.66 17.03 -4.50
N ALA A 184 -2.57 16.29 -4.66
CA ALA A 184 -1.37 16.43 -3.84
C ALA A 184 -0.74 17.83 -3.95
N ARG A 185 -0.73 18.41 -5.15
CA ARG A 185 -0.26 19.78 -5.39
C ARG A 185 -1.12 20.83 -4.70
N GLU A 186 -2.43 20.62 -4.59
CA GLU A 186 -3.34 21.50 -3.82
C GLU A 186 -2.97 21.53 -2.32
N TYR A 187 -2.32 20.48 -1.82
CA TYR A 187 -1.80 20.38 -0.44
C TYR A 187 -0.30 20.68 -0.31
N GLY A 188 0.35 21.19 -1.36
CA GLY A 188 1.75 21.63 -1.34
C GLY A 188 2.79 20.53 -1.58
N ALA A 189 2.38 19.30 -1.91
CA ALA A 189 3.28 18.21 -2.26
C ALA A 189 3.71 18.34 -3.73
N LEU A 190 4.64 19.28 -3.99
CA LEU A 190 5.02 19.68 -5.36
C LEU A 190 5.93 18.67 -6.08
N ASN A 191 6.55 17.75 -5.33
CA ASN A 191 7.47 16.73 -5.86
C ASN A 191 6.77 15.36 -6.01
N TRP A 192 5.46 15.41 -6.25
CA TRP A 192 4.64 14.28 -6.67
C TRP A 192 4.28 14.44 -8.14
#